data_AF-A0A973N3N2-F1
#
_entry.id   AF-A0A973N3N2-F1
#
_cell.length_a   1.000
_cell.length_b   1.000
_cell.length_c   1.000
_cell.angle_alpha   90.00
_cell.angle_beta   90.00
_cell.angle_gamma   90.00
#
_symmetry.space_group_name_H-M   'P 1'
#
loop_
_entity.id
_entity.type
_entity.pdbx_description
1 polymer ?
#
loop_
_entity_poly.entity_id
_entity_poly.type
_entity_poly.pdbx_seq_one_letter_code
_entity_poly.pdbx_strand_id
1 'polypeptide(L)'
;GALGSLGFGATPVTATQPPLRVGSSPASSATTLVNGSANTVKWYQGNDGPGSARSTAMARVDDSVTVQYGAQANEDAIRRQLQATAVFGTFSTSPTGQYSGGQVSALSLRVTQALTQQPGQQRIEDIQTDIAMAQNTMKDASTRQTQAKAQLQTIIDQAESASPDQIASEILSLQNALQASYQVTSNLSQLSLVKFL
;
A
#
# COMPACT_ATOMS: atom_id res chain seq x y z
N GLY A 1 21.11 -15.20 4.24
CA GLY A 1 20.09 -15.99 4.95
C GLY A 1 18.77 -15.87 4.23
N ALA A 2 17.89 -16.88 4.34
CA ALA A 2 16.62 -17.00 3.60
C ALA A 2 15.65 -15.80 3.72
N LEU A 3 15.89 -14.89 4.67
CA LEU A 3 15.15 -13.63 4.84
C LEU A 3 15.61 -12.52 3.88
N GLY A 4 16.88 -12.52 3.45
CA GLY A 4 17.43 -11.53 2.53
C GLY A 4 17.03 -11.76 1.07
N SER A 5 16.69 -12.99 0.70
CA SER A 5 16.16 -13.32 -0.65
C SER A 5 14.71 -12.87 -0.87
N LEU A 6 14.05 -12.35 0.18
CA LEU A 6 12.69 -11.82 0.14
C LEU A 6 12.66 -10.28 0.14
N GLY A 7 13.81 -9.62 -0.03
CA GLY A 7 13.88 -8.16 -0.13
C GLY A 7 13.79 -7.39 1.19
N PHE A 8 13.78 -8.08 2.33
CA PHE A 8 13.86 -7.42 3.64
C PHE A 8 15.30 -6.95 3.89
N GLY A 9 15.50 -5.63 3.87
CA GLY A 9 16.78 -4.98 4.09
C GLY A 9 17.42 -5.31 5.45
N ALA A 10 18.75 -5.28 5.49
CA ALA A 10 19.58 -5.77 6.60
C ALA A 10 19.66 -4.83 7.82
N THR A 11 18.89 -3.74 7.88
CA THR A 11 18.83 -2.87 9.06
C THR A 11 17.74 -3.39 10.00
N PRO A 12 18.09 -3.96 11.18
CA PRO A 12 17.08 -4.35 12.15
C PRO A 12 16.44 -3.08 12.70
N VAL A 13 15.20 -2.83 12.32
CA VAL A 13 14.40 -1.80 12.98
C VAL A 13 14.06 -2.36 14.36
N THR A 14 14.50 -1.66 15.40
CA THR A 14 14.35 -2.12 16.79
C THR A 14 13.05 -1.57 17.35
N ALA A 15 12.29 -2.40 18.06
CA ALA A 15 11.14 -1.93 18.83
C ALA A 15 11.55 -0.80 19.80
N THR A 16 10.88 0.35 19.73
CA THR A 16 11.13 1.58 20.49
C THR A 16 11.08 1.33 21.99
N GLN A 17 10.19 0.43 22.43
CA GLN A 17 10.10 0.00 23.81
C GLN A 17 10.50 -1.48 23.92
N PRO A 18 11.51 -1.83 24.74
CA PRO A 18 11.84 -3.23 25.00
C PRO A 18 10.68 -3.91 25.73
N PRO A 19 10.49 -5.23 25.57
CA PRO A 19 9.46 -5.95 26.30
C PRO A 19 9.66 -5.75 27.81
N LEU A 20 8.63 -5.30 28.50
CA LEU A 20 8.67 -5.08 29.95
C LEU A 20 8.15 -6.32 30.70
N ARG A 21 8.66 -6.54 31.91
CA ARG A 21 8.23 -7.60 32.84
C ARG A 21 8.01 -7.02 34.22
N VAL A 22 7.22 -7.70 35.02
CA VAL A 22 6.99 -7.34 36.43
C VAL A 22 8.33 -7.43 37.18
N GLY A 23 8.71 -6.37 37.87
CA GLY A 23 10.05 -6.18 38.43
C GLY A 23 10.32 -6.82 39.78
N SER A 24 9.31 -7.37 40.45
CA SER A 24 9.50 -7.99 41.77
C SER A 24 8.55 -9.16 42.03
N SER A 25 8.96 -10.00 42.99
CA SER A 25 8.19 -11.10 43.57
C SER A 25 8.03 -10.84 45.08
N PRO A 26 6.86 -11.12 45.70
CA PRO A 26 5.66 -11.70 45.09
C PRO A 26 4.92 -10.68 44.21
N ALA A 27 4.26 -11.17 43.16
CA ALA A 27 3.53 -10.34 42.19
C ALA A 27 2.46 -9.43 42.84
N SER A 28 1.96 -9.82 44.02
CA SER A 28 1.01 -9.03 44.83
C SER A 28 1.58 -7.71 45.36
N SER A 29 2.90 -7.54 45.37
CA SER A 29 3.60 -6.34 45.87
C SER A 29 4.36 -5.60 44.77
N ALA A 30 4.22 -6.03 43.52
CA ALA A 30 5.04 -5.50 42.44
C ALA A 30 4.52 -4.16 41.90
N THR A 31 5.37 -3.14 41.99
CA THR A 31 5.07 -1.77 41.53
C THR A 31 5.99 -1.32 40.39
N THR A 32 6.98 -2.12 40.02
CA THR A 32 8.00 -1.76 39.03
C THR A 32 7.94 -2.66 37.79
N LEU A 33 8.43 -2.13 36.67
CA LEU A 33 8.64 -2.84 35.43
C LEU A 33 10.15 -2.93 35.15
N VAL A 34 10.63 -4.10 34.74
CA VAL A 34 12.03 -4.34 34.35
C VAL A 34 12.13 -4.72 32.87
N ASN A 35 13.29 -4.47 32.28
CA ASN A 35 13.57 -4.84 30.89
C ASN A 35 13.63 -6.37 30.75
N GLY A 36 12.71 -6.94 29.97
CA GLY A 36 12.59 -8.36 29.69
C GLY A 36 13.24 -8.80 28.38
N SER A 37 14.12 -7.99 27.77
CA SER A 37 14.69 -8.34 26.46
C SER A 37 15.47 -9.66 26.47
N ALA A 38 16.09 -10.02 27.60
CA ALA A 38 16.86 -11.25 27.75
C ALA A 38 16.01 -12.51 27.93
N ASN A 39 14.78 -12.36 28.44
CA ASN A 39 13.89 -13.49 28.77
C ASN A 39 12.60 -13.52 27.91
N THR A 40 12.59 -12.76 26.82
CA THR A 40 11.48 -12.74 25.86
C THR A 40 11.93 -13.35 24.55
N VAL A 41 11.25 -14.40 24.11
CA VAL A 41 11.39 -14.87 22.72
C VAL A 41 10.82 -13.81 21.79
N LYS A 42 11.70 -13.20 20.98
CA LYS A 42 11.31 -12.23 19.95
C LYS A 42 10.95 -12.98 18.67
N TRP A 43 9.66 -13.08 18.37
CA TRP A 43 9.13 -13.70 17.15
C TRP A 43 8.96 -12.71 15.99
N TYR A 44 8.94 -11.41 16.29
CA TYR A 44 8.88 -10.32 15.31
C TYR A 44 9.71 -9.14 15.84
N GLN A 45 10.58 -8.58 15.00
CA GLN A 45 11.47 -7.49 15.38
C GLN A 45 10.83 -6.10 15.18
N GLY A 46 9.73 -6.04 14.41
CA GLY A 46 8.98 -4.79 14.22
C GLY A 46 9.48 -3.95 13.06
N ASN A 47 8.60 -3.05 12.61
CA ASN A 47 8.99 -1.80 11.97
C ASN A 47 8.41 -0.67 12.83
N ASP A 48 9.28 -0.02 13.60
CA ASP A 48 8.94 1.08 14.52
C ASP A 48 9.29 2.45 13.92
N GLY A 49 9.49 2.50 12.59
CA GLY A 49 9.70 3.75 11.88
C GLY A 49 8.48 4.67 12.04
N PRO A 50 8.70 6.00 12.05
CA PRO A 50 7.59 6.95 12.16
C PRO A 50 6.62 6.78 10.97
N GLY A 51 5.32 6.86 11.24
CA GLY A 51 4.26 6.78 10.23
C GLY A 51 3.21 5.71 10.51
N SER A 52 2.29 5.55 9.56
CA SER A 52 1.28 4.49 9.61
C SER A 52 1.88 3.15 9.19
N ALA A 53 1.38 2.03 9.73
CA ALA A 53 1.73 0.71 9.23
C ALA A 53 1.50 0.57 7.71
N ARG A 54 0.49 1.28 7.18
CA ARG A 54 0.17 1.32 5.76
C ARG A 54 1.31 1.84 4.89
N SER A 55 2.09 2.80 5.38
CA SER A 55 3.16 3.43 4.59
C SER A 55 4.39 2.56 4.41
N THR A 56 4.45 1.38 5.05
CA THR A 56 5.59 0.46 4.91
C THR A 56 5.68 -0.26 3.57
N ALA A 57 4.57 -0.33 2.83
CA ALA A 57 4.56 -0.80 1.46
C ALA A 57 3.69 0.13 0.62
N MET A 58 4.24 0.57 -0.50
CA MET A 58 3.60 1.51 -1.41
C MET A 58 3.74 1.02 -2.85
N ALA A 59 2.68 1.17 -3.63
CA ALA A 59 2.70 0.93 -5.07
C ALA A 59 2.16 2.17 -5.79
N ARG A 60 2.88 2.64 -6.79
CA ARG A 60 2.38 3.61 -7.75
C ARG A 60 1.59 2.85 -8.80
N VAL A 61 0.28 3.07 -8.83
CA VAL A 61 -0.64 2.37 -9.76
C VAL A 61 -1.05 3.25 -10.93
N ASP A 62 -0.76 4.55 -10.88
CA ASP A 62 -0.99 5.49 -11.97
C ASP A 62 -0.03 6.69 -11.81
N ASP A 63 -0.02 7.60 -12.78
CA ASP A 63 0.92 8.72 -12.79
C ASP A 63 0.70 9.74 -11.66
N SER A 64 -0.49 9.73 -11.07
CA SER A 64 -0.85 10.56 -9.93
C SER A 64 -1.35 9.75 -8.73
N VAL A 65 -1.37 8.41 -8.83
CA VAL A 65 -2.00 7.55 -7.80
C VAL A 65 -0.95 6.62 -7.19
N THR A 66 -0.66 6.85 -5.91
CA THR A 66 0.14 5.96 -5.07
C THR A 66 -0.76 5.37 -3.98
N VAL A 67 -0.75 4.05 -3.87
CA VAL A 67 -1.53 3.30 -2.88
C VAL A 67 -0.60 2.75 -1.81
N GLN A 68 -0.95 2.98 -0.55
CA GLN A 68 -0.25 2.46 0.62
C GLN A 68 -1.01 1.23 1.12
N TYR A 69 -0.33 0.09 1.27
CA TYR A 69 -0.98 -1.19 1.61
C TYR A 69 -0.15 -2.05 2.57
N GLY A 70 0.92 -1.49 3.14
CA GLY A 70 1.75 -2.20 4.11
C GLY A 70 0.97 -2.59 5.36
N ALA A 71 1.36 -3.67 6.02
CA ALA A 71 0.78 -4.13 7.28
C ALA A 71 1.90 -4.54 8.23
N GLN A 72 1.69 -4.41 9.54
CA GLN A 72 2.71 -4.78 10.51
C GLN A 72 2.14 -5.63 11.64
N ALA A 73 2.89 -6.62 12.12
CA ALA A 73 2.42 -7.48 13.20
C ALA A 73 2.47 -6.80 14.59
N ASN A 74 3.16 -5.67 14.72
CA ASN A 74 3.23 -4.83 15.93
C ASN A 74 2.11 -3.77 15.96
N GLU A 75 1.11 -3.83 15.08
CA GLU A 75 -0.09 -2.98 15.18
C GLU A 75 -0.84 -3.21 16.50
N ASP A 76 -1.44 -2.15 17.04
CA ASP A 76 -1.97 -2.16 18.41
C ASP A 76 -3.08 -3.21 18.59
N ALA A 77 -4.00 -3.28 17.62
CA ALA A 77 -5.09 -4.26 17.62
C ALA A 77 -4.59 -5.71 17.72
N ILE A 78 -3.58 -6.04 16.91
CA ILE A 78 -2.99 -7.38 16.85
C ILE A 78 -2.26 -7.71 18.16
N ARG A 79 -1.46 -6.77 18.66
CA ARG A 79 -0.70 -6.95 19.91
C ARG A 79 -1.63 -7.17 21.10
N ARG A 80 -2.70 -6.38 21.23
CA ARG A 80 -3.63 -6.47 22.36
C ARG A 80 -4.36 -7.80 22.40
N GLN A 81 -4.83 -8.29 21.26
CA GLN A 81 -5.51 -9.59 21.19
C GLN A 81 -4.58 -10.76 21.54
N LEU A 82 -3.34 -10.71 21.04
CA LEU A 82 -2.33 -11.71 21.39
C LEU A 82 -1.95 -11.64 22.87
N GLN A 83 -1.82 -10.44 23.44
CA GLN A 83 -1.54 -10.23 24.86
C GLN A 83 -2.68 -10.76 25.74
N ALA A 84 -3.94 -10.46 25.40
CA ALA A 84 -5.10 -10.94 26.16
C ALA A 84 -5.14 -12.48 26.17
N THR A 85 -4.90 -13.11 25.03
CA THR A 85 -4.84 -14.57 24.90
C THR A 85 -3.67 -15.17 25.70
N ALA A 86 -2.49 -14.56 25.62
CA ALA A 86 -1.31 -15.00 26.36
C ALA A 86 -1.49 -14.88 27.88
N VAL A 87 -2.07 -13.77 28.36
CA VAL A 87 -2.36 -13.57 29.80
C VAL A 87 -3.38 -14.59 30.28
N PHE A 88 -4.42 -14.88 29.48
CA PHE A 88 -5.40 -15.90 29.81
C PHE A 88 -4.77 -17.30 29.88
N GLY A 89 -3.96 -17.68 28.89
CA GLY A 89 -3.34 -19.00 28.82
C GLY A 89 -2.20 -19.25 29.83
N THR A 90 -1.60 -18.19 30.38
CA THR A 90 -0.51 -18.30 31.37
C THR A 90 -0.99 -18.19 32.81
N PHE A 91 -2.23 -17.74 33.02
CA PHE A 91 -2.77 -17.59 34.35
C PHE A 91 -3.05 -18.95 34.99
N SER A 92 -2.56 -19.14 36.21
CA SER A 92 -2.95 -20.24 37.08
C SER A 92 -3.16 -19.72 38.51
N THR A 93 -4.12 -20.32 39.21
CA THR A 93 -4.36 -20.06 40.63
C THR A 93 -4.74 -21.35 41.34
N SER A 94 -4.60 -21.40 42.66
CA SER A 94 -4.99 -22.58 43.45
C SER A 94 -6.52 -22.73 43.45
N PRO A 95 -7.06 -23.94 43.20
CA PRO A 95 -8.51 -24.17 43.27
C PRO A 95 -9.11 -23.90 44.66
N THR A 96 -8.30 -23.95 45.72
CA THR A 96 -8.73 -23.80 47.12
C THR A 96 -8.27 -22.48 47.75
N GLY A 97 -7.66 -21.59 46.97
CA GLY A 97 -7.20 -20.29 47.48
C GLY A 97 -8.36 -19.38 47.87
N GLN A 98 -8.25 -18.74 49.03
CA GLN A 98 -9.26 -17.81 49.57
C GLN A 98 -9.68 -16.71 48.57
N TYR A 99 -8.77 -16.28 47.70
CA TYR A 99 -9.01 -15.20 46.72
C TYR A 99 -9.16 -15.68 45.27
N SER A 100 -9.10 -16.99 45.03
CA SER A 100 -9.01 -17.54 43.67
C SER A 100 -10.21 -17.20 42.80
N GLY A 101 -11.42 -17.24 43.37
CA GLY A 101 -12.64 -16.85 42.65
C GLY A 101 -12.63 -15.38 42.20
N GLY A 102 -12.14 -14.48 43.06
CA GLY A 102 -12.00 -13.05 42.72
C GLY A 102 -10.93 -12.80 41.67
N GLN A 103 -9.81 -13.53 41.72
CA GLN A 103 -8.74 -13.44 40.73
C GLN A 103 -9.20 -13.90 39.34
N VAL A 104 -9.93 -15.02 39.26
CA VAL A 104 -10.51 -15.53 38.00
C VAL A 104 -11.53 -14.54 37.46
N SER A 105 -12.42 -14.00 38.30
CA SER A 105 -13.41 -13.00 37.87
C SER A 105 -12.74 -11.73 37.33
N ALA A 106 -11.74 -11.19 38.02
CA ALA A 106 -11.00 -10.00 37.60
C ALA A 106 -10.22 -10.23 36.30
N LEU A 107 -9.63 -11.42 36.14
CA LEU A 107 -8.97 -11.79 34.88
C LEU A 107 -9.96 -11.86 33.73
N SER A 108 -11.09 -12.55 33.91
CA SER A 108 -12.14 -12.66 32.89
C SER A 108 -12.62 -11.28 32.46
N LEU A 109 -12.90 -10.36 33.40
CA LEU A 109 -13.28 -8.98 33.08
C LEU A 109 -12.21 -8.25 32.27
N ARG A 110 -10.93 -8.40 32.62
CA ARG A 110 -9.82 -7.75 31.91
C ARG A 110 -9.62 -8.33 30.51
N VAL A 111 -9.72 -9.64 30.36
CA VAL A 111 -9.61 -10.33 29.06
C VAL A 111 -10.80 -9.93 28.18
N THR A 112 -12.02 -9.93 28.71
CA THR A 112 -13.19 -9.43 27.98
C THR A 112 -12.98 -7.97 27.56
N GLN A 113 -12.58 -7.08 28.45
CA GLN A 113 -12.33 -5.67 28.11
C GLN A 113 -11.23 -5.49 27.05
N ALA A 114 -10.19 -6.33 27.09
CA ALA A 114 -9.10 -6.28 26.11
C ALA A 114 -9.50 -6.82 24.73
N LEU A 115 -10.47 -7.74 24.67
CA LEU A 115 -11.00 -8.33 23.43
C LEU A 115 -12.22 -7.57 22.88
N THR A 116 -12.96 -6.86 23.73
CA THR A 116 -14.05 -6.00 23.29
C THR A 116 -13.50 -4.73 22.66
N GLN A 117 -14.20 -4.25 21.63
CA GLN A 117 -13.87 -3.00 20.98
C GLN A 117 -13.99 -1.83 21.96
N GLN A 118 -12.94 -1.01 22.05
CA GLN A 118 -12.94 0.18 22.87
C GLN A 118 -12.81 1.44 22.00
N PRO A 119 -13.55 2.52 22.32
CA PRO A 119 -13.40 3.79 21.63
C PRO A 119 -11.96 4.31 21.67
N GLY A 120 -11.49 4.86 20.55
CA GLY A 120 -10.16 5.48 20.44
C GLY A 120 -9.01 4.49 20.31
N GLN A 121 -9.28 3.20 20.08
CA GLN A 121 -8.27 2.19 19.84
C GLN A 121 -8.39 1.62 18.43
N GLN A 122 -7.24 1.26 17.85
CA GLN A 122 -7.20 0.59 16.56
C GLN A 122 -7.90 -0.76 16.67
N ARG A 123 -8.77 -1.06 15.71
CA ARG A 123 -9.42 -2.36 15.59
C ARG A 123 -8.84 -3.16 14.44
N ILE A 124 -9.02 -4.47 14.49
CA ILE A 124 -8.65 -5.34 13.37
C ILE A 124 -9.52 -5.03 12.15
N GLU A 125 -10.79 -4.67 12.35
CA GLU A 125 -11.67 -4.29 11.25
C GLU A 125 -11.22 -2.99 10.57
N ASP A 126 -10.58 -2.07 11.29
CA ASP A 126 -10.02 -0.85 10.70
C ASP A 126 -8.86 -1.20 9.77
N ILE A 127 -7.96 -2.08 10.21
CA ILE A 127 -6.86 -2.61 9.39
C ILE A 127 -7.39 -3.28 8.11
N GLN A 128 -8.42 -4.13 8.24
CA GLN A 128 -9.04 -4.80 7.10
C GLN A 128 -9.68 -3.79 6.14
N THR A 129 -10.36 -2.77 6.68
CA THR A 129 -11.00 -1.71 5.91
C THR A 129 -9.99 -0.88 5.13
N ASP A 130 -8.88 -0.50 5.75
CA ASP A 130 -7.80 0.24 5.10
C ASP A 130 -7.19 -0.57 3.94
N ILE A 131 -6.94 -1.87 4.15
CA ILE A 131 -6.42 -2.76 3.11
C ILE A 131 -7.45 -2.93 1.98
N ALA A 132 -8.73 -3.10 2.30
CA ALA A 132 -9.79 -3.23 1.31
C ALA A 132 -9.95 -1.95 0.48
N MET A 133 -9.85 -0.78 1.10
CA MET A 133 -9.86 0.51 0.39
C MET A 133 -8.66 0.63 -0.56
N ALA A 134 -7.47 0.23 -0.12
CA ALA A 134 -6.29 0.17 -0.96
C ALA A 134 -6.50 -0.78 -2.16
N GLN A 135 -7.05 -1.98 -1.93
CA GLN A 135 -7.37 -2.94 -2.98
C GLN A 135 -8.39 -2.39 -4.00
N ASN A 136 -9.45 -1.75 -3.54
CA ASN A 136 -10.45 -1.13 -4.42
C ASN A 136 -9.83 -0.01 -5.26
N THR A 137 -9.00 0.84 -4.66
CA THR A 137 -8.28 1.90 -5.39
C THR A 137 -7.37 1.33 -6.49
N MET A 138 -6.65 0.25 -6.18
CA MET A 138 -5.81 -0.44 -7.17
C MET A 138 -6.65 -1.07 -8.29
N LYS A 139 -7.81 -1.66 -7.95
CA LYS A 139 -8.74 -2.24 -8.91
C LYS A 139 -9.28 -1.17 -9.87
N ASP A 140 -9.72 -0.04 -9.34
CA ASP A 140 -10.25 1.07 -10.15
C ASP A 140 -9.18 1.64 -11.09
N ALA A 141 -7.94 1.78 -10.60
CA ALA A 141 -6.81 2.19 -11.45
C ALA A 141 -6.56 1.17 -12.57
N SER A 142 -6.56 -0.13 -12.25
CA SER A 142 -6.40 -1.20 -13.25
C SER A 142 -7.51 -1.19 -14.30
N THR A 143 -8.77 -0.98 -13.89
CA THR A 143 -9.90 -0.85 -14.82
C THR A 143 -9.73 0.34 -15.75
N ARG A 144 -9.36 1.52 -15.23
CA ARG A 144 -9.10 2.71 -16.05
C ARG A 144 -7.97 2.49 -17.06
N GLN A 145 -6.86 1.89 -16.62
CA GLN A 145 -5.73 1.58 -17.51
C GLN A 145 -6.10 0.58 -18.60
N THR A 146 -6.92 -0.43 -18.27
CA THR A 146 -7.41 -1.40 -19.26
C THR A 146 -8.28 -0.72 -20.31
N GLN A 147 -9.15 0.21 -19.89
CA GLN A 147 -9.98 1.00 -20.80
C GLN A 147 -9.14 1.94 -21.67
N ALA A 148 -8.17 2.63 -21.09
CA ALA A 148 -7.23 3.48 -21.83
C ALA A 148 -6.45 2.67 -22.86
N LYS A 149 -5.96 1.47 -22.50
CA LYS A 149 -5.29 0.56 -23.43
C LYS A 149 -6.20 0.16 -24.59
N ALA A 150 -7.47 -0.18 -24.33
CA ALA A 150 -8.41 -0.54 -25.38
C ALA A 150 -8.70 0.63 -26.36
N GLN A 151 -8.81 1.85 -25.82
CA GLN A 151 -8.97 3.06 -26.64
C GLN A 151 -7.73 3.35 -27.47
N LEU A 152 -6.54 3.27 -26.88
CA LEU A 152 -5.27 3.44 -27.60
C LEU A 152 -5.10 2.38 -28.69
N GLN A 153 -5.47 1.13 -28.42
CA GLN A 153 -5.46 0.08 -29.44
C GLN A 153 -6.42 0.39 -30.58
N THR A 154 -7.63 0.88 -30.28
CA THR A 154 -8.59 1.30 -31.32
C THR A 154 -8.03 2.43 -32.19
N ILE A 155 -7.35 3.41 -31.59
CA ILE A 155 -6.70 4.50 -32.34
C ILE A 155 -5.56 3.96 -33.22
N ILE A 156 -4.75 3.03 -32.69
CA ILE A 156 -3.69 2.37 -33.46
C ILE A 156 -4.29 1.59 -34.63
N ASP A 157 -5.30 0.75 -34.37
CA ASP A 157 -5.97 -0.05 -35.40
C ASP A 157 -6.60 0.87 -36.48
N GLN A 158 -7.17 2.01 -36.10
CA GLN A 158 -7.68 3.00 -37.07
C GLN A 158 -6.56 3.67 -37.88
N ALA A 159 -5.44 4.01 -37.25
CA ALA A 159 -4.30 4.61 -37.92
C ALA A 159 -3.61 3.61 -38.87
N GLU A 160 -3.47 2.35 -38.45
CA GLU A 160 -2.92 1.25 -39.25
C GLU A 160 -3.90 0.80 -40.35
N SER A 161 -5.21 0.91 -40.10
CA SER A 161 -6.27 0.62 -41.09
C SER A 161 -6.59 1.80 -42.01
N ALA A 162 -5.90 2.95 -41.89
CA ALA A 162 -6.05 4.06 -42.83
C ALA A 162 -5.77 3.52 -44.25
N SER A 163 -6.79 3.51 -45.10
CA SER A 163 -6.74 2.73 -46.33
C SER A 163 -5.69 3.31 -47.28
N PRO A 164 -4.98 2.47 -48.05
CA PRO A 164 -4.10 2.92 -49.11
C PRO A 164 -4.76 3.91 -50.08
N ASP A 165 -6.10 3.85 -50.23
CA ASP A 165 -6.87 4.79 -51.06
C ASP A 165 -6.97 6.19 -50.43
N GLN A 166 -7.10 6.30 -49.11
CA GLN A 166 -7.05 7.60 -48.42
C GLN A 166 -5.65 8.20 -48.54
N ILE A 167 -4.61 7.39 -48.31
CA ILE A 167 -3.21 7.81 -48.50
C ILE A 167 -2.94 8.19 -49.96
N ALA A 168 -3.46 7.43 -50.93
CA ALA A 168 -3.32 7.74 -52.35
C ALA A 168 -4.06 9.02 -52.72
N SER A 169 -5.23 9.30 -52.13
CA SER A 169 -5.98 10.54 -52.37
C SER A 169 -5.29 11.76 -51.76
N GLU A 170 -4.72 11.64 -50.56
CA GLU A 170 -3.90 12.66 -49.90
C GLU A 170 -2.62 12.93 -50.69
N ILE A 171 -1.94 11.88 -51.17
CA ILE A 171 -0.76 11.99 -52.03
C ILE A 171 -1.11 12.63 -53.38
N LEU A 172 -2.24 12.26 -53.99
CA LEU A 172 -2.70 12.82 -55.26
C LEU A 172 -3.09 14.30 -55.10
N SER A 173 -3.76 14.64 -54.01
CA SER A 173 -4.08 16.02 -53.61
C SER A 173 -2.81 16.84 -53.43
N LEU A 174 -1.81 16.31 -52.72
CA LEU A 174 -0.51 16.95 -52.52
C LEU A 174 0.26 17.11 -53.84
N GLN A 175 0.26 16.11 -54.72
CA GLN A 175 0.86 16.21 -56.06
C GLN A 175 0.20 17.30 -56.90
N ASN A 176 -1.13 17.39 -56.87
CA ASN A 176 -1.89 18.44 -57.57
C ASN A 176 -1.57 19.83 -56.99
N ALA A 177 -1.49 19.96 -55.67
CA ALA A 177 -1.14 21.22 -55.01
C ALA A 177 0.30 21.65 -55.35
N LEU A 178 1.25 20.71 -55.40
CA LEU A 178 2.63 20.98 -55.81
C LEU A 178 2.70 21.37 -57.29
N GLN A 179 2.05 20.63 -58.20
CA GLN A 179 1.99 21.00 -59.63
C GLN A 179 1.35 22.38 -59.85
N ALA A 180 0.28 22.69 -59.13
CA ALA A 180 -0.36 24.01 -59.17
C ALA A 180 0.59 25.10 -58.66
N SER A 181 1.31 24.86 -57.56
CA SER A 181 2.31 25.79 -57.04
C SER A 181 3.47 26.01 -58.02
N TYR A 182 3.93 24.96 -58.72
CA TYR A 182 4.95 25.07 -59.77
C TYR A 182 4.43 25.80 -61.01
N GLN A 183 3.18 25.58 -61.44
CA GLN A 183 2.57 26.35 -62.52
C GLN A 183 2.38 27.82 -62.13
N VAL A 184 1.92 28.10 -60.92
CA VAL A 184 1.77 29.48 -60.40
C VAL A 184 3.13 30.16 -60.29
N THR A 185 4.15 29.49 -59.78
CA THR A 185 5.52 30.02 -59.68
C THR A 185 6.15 30.22 -61.07
N SER A 186 5.89 29.31 -62.02
CA SER A 186 6.34 29.45 -63.42
C SER A 186 5.64 30.62 -64.12
N ASN A 187 4.33 30.79 -63.92
CA ASN A 187 3.58 31.94 -64.43
C ASN A 187 4.04 33.25 -63.76
N LEU A 188 4.34 33.23 -62.46
CA LEU A 188 4.88 34.38 -61.73
C LEU A 188 6.30 34.74 -62.21
N SER A 189 7.12 33.73 -62.52
CA SER A 189 8.47 33.87 -63.09
C SER A 189 8.44 34.38 -64.53
N GLN A 190 7.49 33.91 -65.36
CA GLN A 190 7.28 34.43 -66.71
C GLN A 190 6.75 35.87 -66.70
N LEU A 191 5.85 36.20 -65.76
CA LEU A 191 5.40 37.59 -65.56
C LEU A 191 6.50 38.52 -65.00
N SER A 192 7.44 38.00 -64.20
CA SER A 192 8.56 38.80 -63.68
C SER A 192 9.68 39.00 -64.71
N LEU A 193 9.94 38.00 -65.57
CA LEU A 193 11.01 38.07 -66.57
C LEU A 193 10.59 38.85 -67.83
N VAL A 194 9.33 38.75 -68.29
CA VAL A 194 8.83 39.51 -69.47
C VAL A 194 8.57 40.98 -69.16
N LYS A 195 8.62 41.39 -67.89
CA LYS A 195 8.57 42.81 -67.49
C LYS A 195 9.95 43.41 -67.16
N PHE A 196 11.03 42.66 -67.34
CA PHE A 196 12.40 43.12 -67.07
C PHE A 196 13.29 43.27 -68.34
N LEU A 197 12.71 43.11 -69.53
CA LEU A 197 13.26 43.52 -70.83
C LEU A 197 12.15 44.21 -71.63
#